data_AF-A0A6J8E3X3-F1
#
_entry.id   AF-A0A6J8E3X3-F1
#
_cell.length_a   1.000
_cell.length_b   1.000
_cell.length_c   1.000
_cell.angle_alpha   90.00
_cell.angle_beta   90.00
_cell.angle_gamma   90.00
#
_symmetry.space_group_name_H-M   'P 1'
#
loop_
_entity.id
_entity.type
_entity.pdbx_description
1 polymer ?
#
loop_
_entity_poly.entity_id
_entity_poly.type
_entity_poly.pdbx_seq_one_letter_code
_entity_poly.pdbx_strand_id
1 'polypeptide(L)'
;MLNHCNRGSWHTRCYATALRFNKGPTWSPNVWEQATKSTPGVYFEKLYEQRKQCINNNNTTKDKCSIKQNRWKRKMSSIKESNTKKAKQHYGKESLQVETDITLEELEKLKKENIHTKVEQSGLVIDKHHKFLGGSPDGIVTENNAKGLIEIKNLVHDKNINLTQASMSVKNFCLEKISNNLKLKTNHNYYFQWQGLLNYTKVPYLGSTSSQQTSGKVKTRRRKPLTVESDTEIDGAVVKTTSKVTKRLKRKCSGPKFVGREILHEWVEENNNRKWYKGRVISVIQNKDGDKDAVYEVLYEDCDEPYEIYHLLEDFTNFSLKLIDL
;
A
#
# COMPACT_ATOMS: atom_id res chain seq x y z
N MET A 1 42.87 -4.15 4.06
CA MET A 1 42.46 -2.73 3.92
C MET A 1 41.06 -2.57 4.50
N LEU A 2 40.91 -1.93 5.66
CA LEU A 2 39.59 -1.61 6.22
C LEU A 2 39.07 -0.36 5.55
N ASN A 3 37.86 -0.44 5.00
CA ASN A 3 37.25 0.62 4.22
C ASN A 3 36.47 1.55 5.16
N HIS A 4 37.08 2.69 5.52
CA HIS A 4 36.51 3.66 6.46
C HIS A 4 35.52 4.65 5.82
N CYS A 5 35.42 4.69 4.49
CA CYS A 5 34.77 5.77 3.76
C CYS A 5 33.54 5.34 2.96
N ASN A 6 33.04 4.11 3.13
CA ASN A 6 32.02 3.53 2.23
C ASN A 6 32.40 3.62 0.74
N ARG A 7 33.67 3.89 0.39
CA ARG A 7 34.18 4.13 -0.97
C ARG A 7 34.94 2.94 -1.58
N GLY A 8 35.21 1.88 -0.81
CA GLY A 8 35.74 0.63 -1.36
C GLY A 8 34.77 -0.09 -2.32
N SER A 9 35.29 -1.10 -3.03
CA SER A 9 34.52 -1.83 -4.05
C SER A 9 33.24 -2.43 -3.46
N TRP A 10 32.16 -2.44 -4.25
CA TRP A 10 30.87 -3.01 -3.87
C TRP A 10 31.01 -4.43 -3.33
N HIS A 11 31.88 -5.23 -3.97
CA HIS A 11 32.23 -6.58 -3.58
C HIS A 11 32.74 -6.64 -2.14
N THR A 12 33.69 -5.79 -1.75
CA THR A 12 34.23 -5.77 -0.38
C THR A 12 33.15 -5.46 0.66
N ARG A 13 32.20 -4.56 0.36
CA ARG A 13 31.07 -4.27 1.26
C ARG A 13 30.11 -5.47 1.37
N CYS A 14 29.81 -6.15 0.27
CA CYS A 14 28.97 -7.35 0.27
C CYS A 14 29.63 -8.49 1.04
N TYR A 15 30.92 -8.77 0.80
CA TYR A 15 31.66 -9.81 1.52
C TYR A 15 31.77 -9.50 3.01
N ALA A 16 32.09 -8.27 3.40
CA ALA A 16 32.11 -7.89 4.81
C ALA A 16 30.73 -8.01 5.47
N THR A 17 29.65 -7.76 4.73
CA THR A 17 28.27 -7.92 5.22
C THR A 17 27.90 -9.40 5.38
N ALA A 18 28.26 -10.25 4.41
CA ALA A 18 28.06 -11.69 4.50
C ALA A 18 28.86 -12.31 5.66
N LEU A 19 30.11 -11.89 5.86
CA LEU A 19 30.94 -12.33 6.98
C LEU A 19 30.36 -11.90 8.33
N ARG A 20 29.86 -10.66 8.44
CA ARG A 20 29.12 -10.20 9.63
C ARG A 20 27.89 -11.04 9.92
N PHE A 21 27.16 -11.44 8.87
CA PHE A 21 25.99 -12.30 9.02
C PHE A 21 26.38 -13.69 9.54
N ASN A 22 27.45 -14.28 9.00
CA ASN A 22 27.89 -15.64 9.34
C ASN A 22 28.63 -15.74 10.69
N LYS A 23 29.48 -14.76 10.99
CA LYS A 23 30.36 -14.77 12.18
C LYS A 23 29.81 -13.94 13.35
N GLY A 24 28.73 -13.19 13.12
CA GLY A 24 28.06 -12.41 14.14
C GLY A 24 28.67 -11.02 14.40
N PRO A 25 28.12 -10.29 15.38
CA PRO A 25 28.40 -8.88 15.61
C PRO A 25 29.82 -8.61 16.17
N THR A 26 30.45 -9.59 16.80
CA THR A 26 31.83 -9.50 17.33
C THR A 26 32.90 -9.55 16.24
N TRP A 27 32.55 -10.00 15.03
CA TRP A 27 33.50 -10.13 13.93
C TRP A 27 34.12 -8.79 13.50
N SER A 28 33.33 -7.71 13.46
CA SER A 28 33.84 -6.40 13.00
C SER A 28 34.84 -5.76 13.98
N PRO A 29 34.58 -5.72 15.30
CA PRO A 29 35.59 -5.31 16.29
C PRO A 29 36.88 -6.15 16.22
N ASN A 30 36.77 -7.49 16.15
CA ASN A 30 37.95 -8.36 16.12
C ASN A 30 38.81 -8.16 14.87
N VAL A 31 38.20 -8.02 13.70
CA VAL A 31 38.93 -7.74 12.45
C VAL A 31 39.56 -6.35 12.47
N TRP A 32 38.89 -5.37 13.10
CA TRP A 32 39.46 -4.04 13.30
C TRP A 32 40.75 -4.11 14.12
N GLU A 33 40.68 -4.74 15.28
CA GLU A 33 41.83 -4.88 16.18
C GLU A 33 42.98 -5.62 15.50
N GLN A 34 42.69 -6.71 14.80
CA GLN A 34 43.70 -7.48 14.05
C GLN A 34 44.36 -6.67 12.94
N ALA A 35 43.58 -5.91 12.17
CA ALA A 35 44.10 -5.20 11.01
C ALA A 35 44.77 -3.87 11.36
N THR A 36 44.32 -3.19 12.41
CA THR A 36 44.84 -1.89 12.82
C THR A 36 45.81 -1.96 13.99
N LYS A 37 45.86 -3.11 14.69
CA LYS A 37 46.59 -3.29 15.96
C LYS A 37 46.19 -2.24 17.01
N SER A 38 44.99 -1.69 16.88
CA SER A 38 44.43 -0.65 17.74
C SER A 38 43.01 -1.01 18.13
N THR A 39 42.56 -0.55 19.30
CA THR A 39 41.19 -0.77 19.73
C THR A 39 40.22 0.08 18.91
N PRO A 40 39.03 -0.45 18.55
CA PRO A 40 38.01 0.35 17.90
C PRO A 40 37.55 1.49 18.80
N GLY A 41 37.13 2.61 18.21
CA GLY A 41 36.59 3.72 18.99
C GLY A 41 35.32 3.34 19.76
N VAL A 42 35.07 4.02 20.89
CA VAL A 42 33.95 3.74 21.81
C VAL A 42 32.58 3.67 21.12
N TYR A 43 32.32 4.54 20.15
CA TYR A 43 31.07 4.52 19.38
C TYR A 43 30.93 3.27 18.50
N PHE A 44 32.04 2.80 17.94
CA PHE A 44 32.08 1.60 17.10
C PHE A 44 31.80 0.36 17.96
N GLU A 45 32.43 0.23 19.12
CA GLU A 45 32.16 -0.87 20.05
C GLU A 45 30.71 -0.87 20.52
N LYS A 46 30.19 0.30 20.95
CA LYS A 46 28.81 0.46 21.40
C LYS A 46 27.80 0.02 20.34
N LEU A 47 28.04 0.34 19.06
CA LEU A 47 27.18 -0.07 17.96
C LEU A 47 27.08 -1.60 17.85
N TYR A 48 28.21 -2.31 17.93
CA TYR A 48 28.22 -3.76 17.79
C TYR A 48 27.75 -4.48 19.06
N GLU A 49 27.95 -3.90 20.23
CA GLU A 49 27.38 -4.40 21.48
C GLU A 49 25.85 -4.30 21.48
N GLN A 50 25.29 -3.18 21.01
CA GLN A 50 23.83 -3.04 20.81
C GLN A 50 23.30 -4.11 19.84
N ARG A 51 24.00 -4.37 18.74
CA ARG A 51 23.61 -5.42 17.78
C ARG A 51 23.65 -6.82 18.40
N LYS A 52 24.65 -7.12 19.22
CA LYS A 52 24.74 -8.37 20.00
C LYS A 52 23.56 -8.53 20.93
N GLN A 53 23.20 -7.48 21.67
CA GLN A 53 22.00 -7.48 22.52
C GLN A 53 20.71 -7.69 21.72
N CYS A 54 20.54 -7.02 20.57
CA CYS A 54 19.38 -7.22 19.70
C CYS A 54 19.26 -8.66 19.18
N ILE A 55 20.38 -9.30 18.80
CA ILE A 55 20.38 -10.70 18.35
C ILE A 55 20.00 -11.64 19.49
N ASN A 56 20.55 -11.45 20.69
CA ASN A 56 20.20 -12.24 21.87
C ASN A 56 18.72 -12.07 22.25
N ASN A 57 18.20 -10.85 22.21
CA ASN A 57 16.78 -10.56 22.44
C ASN A 57 15.89 -11.19 21.36
N ASN A 58 16.33 -11.22 20.10
CA ASN A 58 15.59 -11.86 19.01
C ASN A 58 15.60 -13.38 19.12
N ASN A 59 16.71 -14.00 19.54
CA ASN A 59 16.77 -15.45 19.73
C ASN A 59 15.91 -15.89 20.92
N THR A 60 16.03 -15.20 22.06
CA THR A 60 15.17 -15.45 23.24
C THR A 60 13.67 -15.21 22.98
N THR A 61 13.31 -14.37 22.01
CA THR A 61 11.91 -14.18 21.58
C THR A 61 11.45 -15.16 20.50
N LYS A 62 12.36 -15.76 19.71
CA LYS A 62 12.02 -16.83 18.74
C LYS A 62 11.62 -18.12 19.43
N ASP A 63 12.17 -18.41 20.60
CA ASP A 63 11.95 -19.67 21.34
C ASP A 63 10.63 -19.67 22.14
N LYS A 64 9.97 -18.52 22.29
CA LYS A 64 8.72 -18.41 23.05
C LYS A 64 7.50 -18.42 22.12
N CYS A 65 6.86 -19.58 22.01
CA CYS A 65 5.62 -19.79 21.24
C CYS A 65 4.52 -18.76 21.59
N SER A 66 4.40 -18.41 22.87
CA SER A 66 3.45 -17.40 23.37
C SER A 66 3.72 -15.98 22.84
N ILE A 67 4.99 -15.60 22.63
CA ILE A 67 5.35 -14.27 22.09
C ILE A 67 4.98 -14.19 20.61
N LYS A 68 5.17 -15.27 19.84
CA LYS A 68 4.72 -15.34 18.43
C LYS A 68 3.20 -15.18 18.32
N GLN A 69 2.45 -15.92 19.14
CA GLN A 69 0.99 -15.80 19.20
C GLN A 69 0.55 -14.39 19.60
N ASN A 70 1.17 -13.79 20.62
CA ASN A 70 0.85 -12.43 21.05
C ASN A 70 1.22 -11.37 20.02
N ARG A 71 2.31 -11.55 19.27
CA ARG A 71 2.71 -10.66 18.18
C ARG A 71 1.74 -10.78 17.00
N TRP A 72 1.29 -11.98 16.68
CA TRP A 72 0.24 -12.21 15.67
C TRP A 72 -1.09 -11.59 16.11
N LYS A 73 -1.53 -11.80 17.36
CA LYS A 73 -2.74 -11.17 17.94
C LYS A 73 -2.65 -9.65 17.89
N ARG A 74 -1.51 -9.05 18.24
CA ARG A 74 -1.28 -7.59 18.13
C ARG A 74 -1.25 -7.12 16.68
N LYS A 75 -0.66 -7.90 15.77
CA LYS A 75 -0.64 -7.57 14.34
C LYS A 75 -2.07 -7.57 13.79
N MET A 76 -2.85 -8.60 14.08
CA MET A 76 -4.26 -8.71 13.71
C MET A 76 -5.09 -7.58 14.33
N SER A 77 -4.90 -7.26 15.61
CA SER A 77 -5.62 -6.14 16.24
C SER A 77 -5.18 -4.75 15.75
N SER A 78 -3.95 -4.64 15.23
CA SER A 78 -3.44 -3.42 14.59
C SER A 78 -3.83 -3.26 13.13
N ILE A 79 -4.21 -4.36 12.46
CA ILE A 79 -4.82 -4.32 11.13
C ILE A 79 -6.23 -3.80 11.34
N LYS A 80 -6.37 -2.47 11.29
CA LYS A 80 -7.66 -1.86 11.04
C LYS A 80 -7.92 -1.94 9.55
N GLU A 81 -9.15 -2.28 9.17
CA GLU A 81 -9.58 -2.20 7.78
C GLU A 81 -9.19 -0.85 7.18
N SER A 82 -8.56 -0.90 6.00
CA SER A 82 -8.11 0.28 5.29
C SER A 82 -9.33 1.08 4.84
N ASN A 83 -9.75 2.04 5.66
CA ASN A 83 -10.82 2.99 5.32
C ASN A 83 -10.38 4.07 4.32
N THR A 84 -9.25 3.86 3.64
CA THR A 84 -8.69 4.83 2.70
C THR A 84 -9.58 4.98 1.47
N LYS A 85 -9.64 6.19 0.93
CA LYS A 85 -10.38 6.49 -0.32
C LYS A 85 -9.96 5.57 -1.47
N LYS A 86 -8.68 5.18 -1.52
CA LYS A 86 -8.10 4.26 -2.50
C LYS A 86 -8.63 2.83 -2.36
N ALA A 87 -8.74 2.31 -1.13
CA ALA A 87 -9.40 1.02 -0.89
C ALA A 87 -10.89 1.05 -1.28
N LYS A 88 -11.61 2.11 -0.90
CA LYS A 88 -13.02 2.30 -1.30
C LYS A 88 -13.24 2.48 -2.79
N GLN A 89 -12.26 3.06 -3.52
CA GLN A 89 -12.29 3.16 -4.98
C GLN A 89 -12.07 1.80 -5.67
N HIS A 90 -11.22 0.93 -5.10
CA HIS A 90 -10.97 -0.39 -5.66
C HIS A 90 -12.11 -1.38 -5.42
N TYR A 91 -12.80 -1.28 -4.28
CA TYR A 91 -13.86 -2.24 -3.91
C TYR A 91 -15.29 -1.66 -4.02
N GLY A 92 -15.44 -0.36 -4.30
CA GLY A 92 -16.74 0.31 -4.44
C GLY A 92 -17.36 0.77 -3.11
N LYS A 93 -18.34 1.68 -3.17
CA LYS A 93 -19.02 2.25 -1.99
C LYS A 93 -19.83 1.21 -1.19
N GLU A 94 -20.19 0.10 -1.84
CA GLU A 94 -20.92 -1.03 -1.25
C GLU A 94 -20.01 -2.16 -0.72
N SER A 95 -18.68 -2.05 -0.84
CA SER A 95 -17.74 -3.06 -0.27
C SER A 95 -17.81 -3.25 1.25
N LEU A 96 -18.51 -2.35 1.94
CA LEU A 96 -18.79 -2.43 3.38
C LEU A 96 -20.05 -3.26 3.69
N GLN A 97 -20.88 -3.54 2.68
CA GLN A 97 -21.93 -4.52 2.82
C GLN A 97 -21.31 -5.89 2.53
N VAL A 98 -21.05 -6.64 3.59
CA VAL A 98 -20.93 -8.09 3.47
C VAL A 98 -22.32 -8.58 3.10
N GLU A 99 -22.64 -8.58 1.80
CA GLU A 99 -23.68 -9.49 1.32
C GLU A 99 -23.26 -10.87 1.82
N THR A 100 -24.17 -11.57 2.50
CA THR A 100 -23.88 -12.91 2.99
C THR A 100 -23.27 -13.70 1.84
N ASP A 101 -22.06 -14.21 2.05
CA ASP A 101 -21.38 -15.03 1.07
C ASP A 101 -22.38 -16.06 0.53
N ILE A 102 -22.34 -16.28 -0.79
CA ILE A 102 -23.12 -17.33 -1.44
C ILE A 102 -22.92 -18.59 -0.60
N THR A 103 -24.02 -19.19 -0.15
CA THR A 103 -23.93 -20.38 0.71
C THR A 103 -23.14 -21.46 -0.03
N LEU A 104 -22.39 -22.30 0.70
CA LEU A 104 -21.60 -23.36 0.09
C LEU A 104 -22.45 -24.23 -0.85
N GLU A 105 -23.71 -24.48 -0.48
CA GLU A 105 -24.68 -25.22 -1.28
C GLU A 105 -25.05 -24.52 -2.59
N GLU A 106 -25.23 -23.20 -2.56
CA GLU A 106 -25.59 -22.40 -3.73
C GLU A 106 -24.39 -22.19 -4.66
N LEU A 107 -23.18 -22.11 -4.11
CA LEU A 107 -21.93 -22.16 -4.84
C LEU A 107 -21.74 -23.54 -5.51
N GLU A 108 -21.99 -24.62 -4.80
CA GLU A 108 -21.92 -25.99 -5.32
C GLU A 108 -22.95 -26.23 -6.43
N LYS A 109 -24.15 -25.68 -6.29
CA LYS A 109 -25.19 -25.71 -7.31
C LYS A 109 -24.76 -24.94 -8.57
N LEU A 110 -24.28 -23.70 -8.42
CA LEU A 110 -23.79 -22.90 -9.55
C LEU A 110 -22.55 -23.52 -10.22
N LYS A 111 -21.67 -24.15 -9.44
CA LYS A 111 -20.55 -24.95 -9.95
C LYS A 111 -21.08 -26.11 -10.79
N LYS A 112 -22.03 -26.89 -10.27
CA LYS A 112 -22.59 -28.05 -10.98
C LYS A 112 -23.34 -27.66 -12.26
N GLU A 113 -24.06 -26.54 -12.23
CA GLU A 113 -24.84 -26.03 -13.36
C GLU A 113 -23.95 -25.42 -14.47
N ASN A 114 -22.86 -24.72 -14.11
CA ASN A 114 -22.04 -23.96 -15.08
C ASN A 114 -20.64 -24.53 -15.34
N ILE A 115 -20.14 -25.43 -14.49
CA ILE A 115 -18.79 -25.99 -14.56
C ILE A 115 -18.92 -27.51 -14.38
N HIS A 116 -18.98 -28.25 -15.48
CA HIS A 116 -19.04 -29.73 -15.47
C HIS A 116 -17.68 -30.37 -15.11
N THR A 117 -16.82 -29.63 -14.44
CA THR A 117 -15.39 -29.84 -14.39
C THR A 117 -14.88 -29.75 -12.95
N LYS A 118 -13.98 -30.66 -12.56
CA LYS A 118 -13.45 -30.69 -11.19
C LYS A 118 -12.52 -29.50 -10.96
N VAL A 119 -12.85 -28.65 -10.00
CA VAL A 119 -12.02 -27.51 -9.57
C VAL A 119 -11.33 -27.86 -8.24
N GLU A 120 -10.00 -27.81 -8.23
CA GLU A 120 -9.16 -28.06 -7.06
C GLU A 120 -8.61 -26.73 -6.51
N GLN A 121 -8.47 -26.63 -5.19
CA GLN A 121 -7.89 -25.47 -4.54
C GLN A 121 -6.40 -25.35 -4.90
N SER A 122 -5.94 -24.13 -5.20
CA SER A 122 -4.52 -23.87 -5.45
C SER A 122 -3.84 -23.21 -4.26
N GLY A 123 -2.56 -23.52 -4.08
CA GLY A 123 -1.65 -22.80 -3.18
C GLY A 123 -0.68 -21.92 -3.96
N LEU A 124 0.36 -21.43 -3.29
CA LEU A 124 1.45 -20.70 -3.96
C LEU A 124 2.24 -21.64 -4.88
N VAL A 125 2.20 -21.36 -6.18
CA VAL A 125 3.02 -22.03 -7.19
C VAL A 125 4.25 -21.17 -7.47
N ILE A 126 5.44 -21.77 -7.39
CA ILE A 126 6.73 -21.11 -7.67
C ILE A 126 7.28 -21.62 -9.00
N ASP A 127 7.78 -20.73 -9.86
CA ASP A 127 8.42 -21.13 -11.11
C ASP A 127 9.67 -21.96 -10.84
N LYS A 128 9.83 -23.07 -11.58
CA LYS A 128 10.94 -24.01 -11.38
C LYS A 128 12.30 -23.40 -11.76
N HIS A 129 12.33 -22.51 -12.75
CA HIS A 129 13.56 -21.90 -13.27
C HIS A 129 13.85 -20.56 -12.60
N HIS A 130 12.81 -19.78 -12.33
CA HIS A 130 12.89 -18.46 -11.72
C HIS A 130 12.24 -18.47 -10.34
N LYS A 131 12.95 -18.99 -9.33
CA LYS A 131 12.40 -19.18 -7.96
C LYS A 131 11.92 -17.88 -7.26
N PHE A 132 12.22 -16.72 -7.83
CA PHE A 132 11.70 -15.43 -7.38
C PHE A 132 10.33 -15.07 -7.97
N LEU A 133 9.82 -15.85 -8.93
CA LEU A 133 8.49 -15.73 -9.52
C LEU A 133 7.56 -16.80 -8.97
N GLY A 134 6.33 -16.40 -8.67
CA GLY A 134 5.27 -17.31 -8.28
C GLY A 134 3.95 -16.59 -8.08
N GLY A 135 2.89 -17.36 -7.89
CA GLY A 135 1.58 -16.85 -7.53
C GLY A 135 0.59 -17.96 -7.25
N SER A 136 -0.61 -17.55 -6.84
CA SER A 136 -1.66 -18.44 -6.35
C SER A 136 -2.91 -18.19 -7.18
N PRO A 137 -3.24 -19.06 -8.16
CA PRO A 137 -4.52 -18.98 -8.84
C PRO A 137 -5.66 -19.28 -7.86
N ASP A 138 -6.86 -18.80 -8.16
CA ASP A 138 -8.04 -19.08 -7.32
C ASP A 138 -8.43 -20.57 -7.38
N GLY A 139 -8.19 -21.23 -8.52
CA GLY A 139 -8.40 -22.67 -8.67
C GLY A 139 -7.65 -23.30 -9.84
N ILE A 140 -7.54 -24.62 -9.81
CA ILE A 140 -7.03 -25.45 -10.90
C ILE A 140 -8.18 -26.30 -11.42
N VAL A 141 -8.39 -26.31 -12.73
CA VAL A 141 -9.43 -27.12 -13.38
C VAL A 141 -8.76 -28.28 -14.09
N THR A 142 -9.35 -29.47 -13.99
CA THR A 142 -8.94 -30.61 -14.81
C THR A 142 -10.10 -31.12 -15.64
N GLU A 143 -10.00 -31.01 -16.97
CA GLU A 143 -10.99 -31.48 -17.94
C GLU A 143 -10.33 -32.42 -18.93
N ASN A 144 -10.84 -33.64 -19.12
CA ASN A 144 -10.33 -34.57 -20.13
C ASN A 144 -8.80 -34.74 -20.12
N ASN A 145 -8.20 -34.84 -18.92
CA ASN A 145 -6.74 -34.87 -18.67
C ASN A 145 -5.94 -33.61 -19.03
N ALA A 146 -6.59 -32.53 -19.47
CA ALA A 146 -6.00 -31.21 -19.60
C ALA A 146 -6.16 -30.42 -18.30
N LYS A 147 -5.10 -29.71 -17.88
CA LYS A 147 -5.12 -28.82 -16.72
C LYS A 147 -5.25 -27.37 -17.17
N GLY A 148 -6.15 -26.64 -16.54
CA GLY A 148 -6.29 -25.20 -16.68
C GLY A 148 -6.32 -24.51 -15.33
N LEU A 149 -6.36 -23.19 -15.34
CA LEU A 149 -6.54 -22.38 -14.14
C LEU A 149 -7.91 -21.70 -14.14
N ILE A 150 -8.38 -21.34 -12.96
CA ILE A 150 -9.50 -20.41 -12.74
C ILE A 150 -8.98 -19.22 -11.95
N GLU A 151 -9.39 -18.03 -12.40
CA GLU A 151 -9.24 -16.77 -11.67
C GLU A 151 -10.60 -16.09 -11.61
N ILE A 152 -11.11 -15.85 -10.40
CA ILE A 152 -12.42 -15.26 -10.14
C ILE A 152 -12.21 -13.80 -9.77
N LYS A 153 -12.72 -12.90 -10.60
CA LYS A 153 -12.75 -11.47 -10.29
C LYS A 153 -14.17 -11.02 -10.07
N ASN A 154 -14.44 -10.46 -8.90
CA ASN A 154 -15.67 -9.72 -8.67
C ASN A 154 -15.55 -8.35 -9.35
N LEU A 155 -16.11 -8.24 -10.55
CA LEU A 155 -16.14 -7.01 -11.32
C LEU A 155 -17.33 -6.17 -10.84
N VAL A 156 -17.21 -5.60 -9.63
CA VAL A 156 -18.27 -4.76 -9.03
C VAL A 156 -18.41 -3.48 -9.83
N HIS A 157 -19.41 -3.44 -10.69
CA HIS A 157 -20.00 -2.18 -11.16
C HIS A 157 -21.46 -2.13 -10.74
N ASP A 158 -22.02 -0.93 -10.82
CA ASP A 158 -23.41 -0.60 -10.50
C ASP A 158 -24.34 -1.77 -10.83
N LYS A 159 -25.16 -2.22 -9.87
CA LYS A 159 -25.96 -3.47 -9.93
C LYS A 159 -26.92 -3.55 -11.13
N ASN A 160 -27.05 -2.45 -11.86
CA ASN A 160 -27.96 -2.28 -13.00
C ASN A 160 -27.26 -2.37 -14.37
N ILE A 161 -25.96 -2.61 -14.44
CA ILE A 161 -25.20 -2.60 -15.70
C ILE A 161 -24.60 -3.97 -15.97
N ASN A 162 -24.86 -4.55 -17.15
CA ASN A 162 -24.28 -5.83 -17.52
C ASN A 162 -22.80 -5.71 -17.99
N LEU A 163 -22.02 -6.81 -18.06
CA LEU A 163 -20.60 -6.75 -18.41
C LEU A 163 -20.33 -6.13 -19.78
N THR A 164 -21.20 -6.40 -20.74
CA THR A 164 -21.10 -5.84 -22.09
C THR A 164 -21.31 -4.32 -22.05
N GLN A 165 -22.32 -3.85 -21.34
CA GLN A 165 -22.57 -2.42 -21.14
C GLN A 165 -21.42 -1.78 -20.35
N ALA A 166 -20.94 -2.43 -19.29
CA ALA A 166 -19.81 -1.94 -18.48
C ALA A 166 -18.53 -1.82 -19.32
N SER A 167 -18.29 -2.74 -20.26
CA SER A 167 -17.15 -2.66 -21.18
C SER A 167 -17.15 -1.46 -22.10
N MET A 168 -18.34 -0.87 -22.34
CA MET A 168 -18.52 0.29 -23.20
C MET A 168 -18.64 1.60 -22.40
N SER A 169 -19.24 1.56 -21.22
CA SER A 169 -19.61 2.76 -20.45
C SER A 169 -18.64 3.08 -19.31
N VAL A 170 -17.96 2.08 -18.73
CA VAL A 170 -17.09 2.28 -17.57
C VAL A 170 -15.67 2.60 -18.04
N LYS A 171 -15.22 3.82 -17.71
CA LYS A 171 -13.84 4.24 -17.93
C LYS A 171 -12.89 3.29 -17.17
N ASN A 172 -11.86 2.80 -17.86
CA ASN A 172 -10.88 1.84 -17.35
C ASN A 172 -11.44 0.45 -16.99
N PHE A 173 -12.58 0.03 -17.56
CA PHE A 173 -13.03 -1.36 -17.42
C PHE A 173 -12.03 -2.34 -18.01
N CYS A 174 -11.86 -3.50 -17.36
CA CYS A 174 -10.84 -4.49 -17.72
C CYS A 174 -11.17 -5.27 -19.00
N LEU A 175 -12.45 -5.43 -19.34
CA LEU A 175 -12.87 -6.11 -20.57
C LEU A 175 -13.12 -5.10 -21.70
N GLU A 176 -12.95 -5.58 -22.92
CA GLU A 176 -13.35 -4.92 -24.16
C GLU A 176 -14.24 -5.86 -24.97
N LYS A 177 -15.21 -5.27 -25.67
CA LYS A 177 -16.07 -6.01 -26.60
C LYS A 177 -15.37 -6.15 -27.94
N ILE A 178 -15.14 -7.38 -28.36
CA ILE A 178 -14.64 -7.71 -29.70
C ILE A 178 -15.70 -8.57 -30.38
N SER A 179 -16.39 -7.95 -31.35
CA SER A 179 -17.54 -8.55 -32.04
C SER A 179 -18.65 -8.98 -31.05
N ASN A 180 -18.87 -10.28 -30.88
CA ASN A 180 -19.86 -10.85 -29.96
C ASN A 180 -19.26 -11.38 -28.65
N ASN A 181 -17.94 -11.28 -28.48
CA ASN A 181 -17.24 -11.81 -27.31
C ASN A 181 -16.62 -10.70 -26.46
N LEU A 182 -16.48 -10.96 -25.17
CA LEU A 182 -15.71 -10.11 -24.27
C LEU A 182 -14.30 -10.67 -24.17
N LYS A 183 -13.31 -9.79 -24.29
CA LYS A 183 -11.89 -10.11 -24.11
C LYS A 183 -11.30 -9.23 -23.03
N LEU A 184 -10.35 -9.76 -22.26
CA LEU A 184 -9.55 -8.95 -21.36
C LEU A 184 -8.58 -8.06 -22.15
N LYS A 185 -8.56 -6.76 -21.84
CA LYS A 185 -7.65 -5.81 -22.48
C LYS A 185 -6.20 -6.16 -22.16
N THR A 186 -5.36 -6.18 -23.17
CA THR A 186 -3.93 -6.53 -23.05
C THR A 186 -3.11 -5.50 -22.25
N ASN A 187 -3.60 -4.27 -22.14
CA ASN A 187 -2.98 -3.19 -21.37
C ASN A 187 -3.48 -3.12 -19.91
N HIS A 188 -4.39 -4.00 -19.49
CA HIS A 188 -4.93 -3.96 -18.13
C HIS A 188 -4.08 -4.81 -17.16
N ASN A 189 -3.99 -4.41 -15.89
CA ASN A 189 -3.19 -5.12 -14.87
C ASN A 189 -3.53 -6.60 -14.72
N TYR A 190 -4.83 -6.95 -14.84
CA TYR A 190 -5.26 -8.35 -14.81
C TYR A 190 -4.67 -9.19 -15.94
N TYR A 191 -4.39 -8.60 -17.10
CA TYR A 191 -3.78 -9.33 -18.20
C TYR A 191 -2.38 -9.79 -17.84
N PHE A 192 -1.56 -8.91 -17.27
CA PHE A 192 -0.23 -9.27 -16.79
C PHE A 192 -0.28 -10.29 -15.64
N GLN A 193 -1.27 -10.21 -14.75
CA GLN A 193 -1.49 -11.22 -13.71
C GLN A 193 -1.75 -12.61 -14.34
N TRP A 194 -2.64 -12.67 -15.32
CA TRP A 194 -3.00 -13.90 -16.02
C TRP A 194 -1.83 -14.48 -16.81
N GLN A 195 -1.08 -13.63 -17.53
CA GLN A 195 0.13 -14.05 -18.25
C GLN A 195 1.19 -14.59 -17.30
N GLY A 196 1.36 -13.96 -16.13
CA GLY A 196 2.23 -14.47 -15.07
C GLY A 196 1.81 -15.86 -14.63
N LEU A 197 0.54 -16.01 -14.21
CA LEU A 197 -0.04 -17.28 -13.77
C LEU A 197 0.19 -18.40 -14.79
N LEU A 198 -0.15 -18.17 -16.05
CA LEU A 198 0.07 -19.13 -17.13
C LEU A 198 1.56 -19.49 -17.29
N ASN A 199 2.44 -18.49 -17.24
CA ASN A 199 3.87 -18.69 -17.45
C ASN A 199 4.50 -19.59 -16.38
N TYR A 200 4.26 -19.37 -15.08
CA TYR A 200 4.93 -20.18 -14.06
C TYR A 200 4.21 -21.49 -13.71
N THR A 201 2.91 -21.62 -14.02
CA THR A 201 2.18 -22.90 -13.86
C THR A 201 2.32 -23.83 -15.06
N LYS A 202 2.76 -23.31 -16.22
CA LYS A 202 2.94 -24.07 -17.48
C LYS A 202 1.65 -24.76 -17.96
N VAL A 203 0.50 -24.13 -17.73
CA VAL A 203 -0.79 -24.61 -18.22
C VAL A 203 -1.22 -23.90 -19.50
N PRO A 204 -1.96 -24.58 -20.40
CA PRO A 204 -2.34 -24.03 -21.70
C PRO A 204 -3.45 -22.98 -21.67
N TYR A 205 -4.32 -22.96 -20.66
CA TYR A 205 -5.46 -22.02 -20.61
C TYR A 205 -5.85 -21.60 -19.19
N LEU A 206 -6.46 -20.41 -19.12
CA LEU A 206 -7.07 -19.83 -17.93
C LEU A 206 -8.53 -19.50 -18.25
N GLY A 207 -9.46 -20.12 -17.52
CA GLY A 207 -10.88 -19.80 -17.59
C GLY A 207 -11.21 -18.65 -16.64
N SER A 208 -11.98 -17.65 -17.11
CA SER A 208 -12.50 -16.57 -16.28
C SER A 208 -14.02 -16.62 -16.26
N THR A 209 -14.62 -16.83 -15.09
CA THR A 209 -16.06 -16.67 -14.89
C THR A 209 -16.32 -15.41 -14.07
N SER A 210 -17.30 -14.62 -14.49
CA SER A 210 -17.74 -13.39 -13.83
C SER A 210 -19.20 -13.58 -13.40
N SER A 211 -19.45 -13.63 -12.09
CA SER A 211 -20.81 -13.75 -11.56
C SER A 211 -21.46 -12.36 -11.48
N GLN A 212 -22.66 -12.21 -12.06
CA GLN A 212 -23.57 -11.10 -11.75
C GLN A 212 -24.61 -11.58 -10.75
N GLN A 213 -24.71 -10.93 -9.59
CA GLN A 213 -25.74 -11.20 -8.61
C GLN A 213 -26.93 -10.28 -8.89
N THR A 214 -28.06 -10.86 -9.30
CA THR A 214 -29.34 -10.17 -9.37
C THR A 214 -30.21 -10.62 -8.20
N SER A 215 -30.44 -9.75 -7.21
CA SER A 215 -31.54 -9.98 -6.28
C SER A 215 -32.09 -8.69 -5.66
N GLY A 216 -33.43 -8.59 -5.69
CA GLY A 216 -34.23 -8.00 -4.61
C GLY A 216 -34.43 -6.47 -4.58
N LYS A 217 -35.55 -5.99 -5.15
CA LYS A 217 -36.12 -4.68 -4.83
C LYS A 217 -36.43 -4.58 -3.32
N VAL A 218 -35.82 -3.63 -2.60
CA VAL A 218 -36.35 -3.15 -1.31
C VAL A 218 -36.38 -1.63 -1.25
N LYS A 219 -37.55 -1.12 -0.86
CA LYS A 219 -37.99 0.27 -0.84
C LYS A 219 -37.10 1.19 0.00
N THR A 220 -36.80 2.36 -0.56
CA THR A 220 -36.24 3.52 0.14
C THR A 220 -37.13 3.97 1.30
N ARG A 221 -36.55 4.12 2.49
CA ARG A 221 -37.17 4.89 3.59
C ARG A 221 -36.15 5.87 4.16
N ARG A 222 -36.36 7.17 3.87
CA ARG A 222 -35.70 8.29 4.56
C ARG A 222 -36.00 8.20 6.06
N ARG A 223 -34.98 8.32 6.92
CA ARG A 223 -35.16 8.71 8.32
C ARG A 223 -34.08 9.68 8.80
N LYS A 224 -34.57 10.69 9.54
CA LYS A 224 -33.92 11.80 10.24
C LYS A 224 -32.93 11.30 11.33
N PRO A 225 -32.01 12.14 11.82
CA PRO A 225 -31.08 11.73 12.89
C PRO A 225 -31.83 11.54 14.21
N LEU A 226 -31.59 10.39 14.88
CA LEU A 226 -31.96 10.17 16.27
C LEU A 226 -30.74 10.43 17.17
N THR A 227 -30.91 11.35 18.11
CA THR A 227 -30.16 11.44 19.36
C THR A 227 -30.47 10.22 20.23
N VAL A 228 -29.44 9.65 20.87
CA VAL A 228 -29.61 8.61 21.89
C VAL A 228 -28.89 9.09 23.14
N GLU A 229 -29.67 9.48 24.14
CA GLU A 229 -29.26 9.54 25.54
C GLU A 229 -29.44 8.14 26.14
N SER A 230 -28.51 7.73 27.00
CA SER A 230 -28.64 6.47 27.74
C SER A 230 -28.34 6.73 29.21
N ASP A 231 -29.39 6.67 30.03
CA ASP A 231 -29.31 6.63 31.48
C ASP A 231 -29.07 5.20 31.95
N THR A 232 -28.20 5.02 32.95
CA THR A 232 -28.09 3.77 33.70
C THR A 232 -28.20 4.10 35.18
N GLU A 233 -29.29 3.65 35.80
CA GLU A 233 -29.50 3.65 37.24
C GLU A 233 -28.86 2.41 37.86
N ILE A 234 -27.95 2.61 38.81
CA ILE A 234 -27.63 1.63 39.85
C ILE A 234 -27.42 2.41 41.15
N ASP A 235 -28.23 2.10 42.17
CA ASP A 235 -28.15 2.48 43.58
C ASP A 235 -27.97 3.98 43.90
N GLY A 236 -29.04 4.76 43.71
CA GLY A 236 -29.43 5.88 44.60
C GLY A 236 -28.47 7.07 44.77
N ALA A 237 -27.34 7.13 44.07
CA ALA A 237 -26.41 8.25 44.14
C ALA A 237 -25.74 8.53 42.79
N VAL A 238 -26.12 9.65 42.15
CA VAL A 238 -25.53 10.12 40.89
C VAL A 238 -24.12 10.67 41.16
N VAL A 239 -23.09 9.86 40.94
CA VAL A 239 -21.68 10.29 40.96
C VAL A 239 -21.20 10.54 39.53
N LYS A 240 -21.07 11.82 39.14
CA LYS A 240 -20.46 12.23 37.87
C LYS A 240 -18.94 12.16 37.98
N THR A 241 -18.32 11.09 37.52
CA THR A 241 -16.86 11.04 37.30
C THR A 241 -16.52 11.35 35.85
N THR A 242 -15.90 12.51 35.61
CA THR A 242 -15.39 12.89 34.28
C THR A 242 -13.88 12.66 34.21
N SER A 243 -13.48 11.49 33.75
CA SER A 243 -12.07 11.21 33.43
C SER A 243 -11.71 11.84 32.09
N LYS A 244 -11.19 13.07 32.09
CA LYS A 244 -10.61 13.72 30.90
C LYS A 244 -9.29 13.02 30.52
N VAL A 245 -9.38 11.99 29.67
CA VAL A 245 -8.22 11.55 28.89
C VAL A 245 -7.99 12.60 27.80
N THR A 246 -7.05 13.51 28.03
CA THR A 246 -6.56 14.43 26.99
C THR A 246 -5.82 13.64 25.91
N LYS A 247 -6.58 13.11 24.95
CA LYS A 247 -6.01 12.66 23.67
C LYS A 247 -5.43 13.90 23.00
N ARG A 248 -4.10 14.01 23.00
CA ARG A 248 -3.35 14.97 22.20
C ARG A 248 -3.69 14.67 20.73
N LEU A 249 -4.73 15.33 20.21
CA LEU A 249 -5.11 15.31 18.81
C LEU A 249 -3.90 15.81 18.02
N LYS A 250 -3.16 14.89 17.40
CA LYS A 250 -2.32 15.24 16.26
C LYS A 250 -3.28 15.76 15.19
N ARG A 251 -3.45 17.08 15.11
CA ARG A 251 -4.13 17.75 14.00
C ARG A 251 -3.44 17.27 12.73
N LYS A 252 -4.13 16.46 11.94
CA LYS A 252 -3.70 16.13 10.57
C LYS A 252 -3.83 17.44 9.79
N CYS A 253 -2.72 18.08 9.44
CA CYS A 253 -2.75 19.12 8.42
C CYS A 253 -3.18 18.42 7.12
N SER A 254 -4.35 18.78 6.61
CA SER A 254 -5.00 18.20 5.43
C SER A 254 -4.67 18.95 4.14
N GLY A 255 -3.69 19.87 4.17
CA GLY A 255 -3.25 20.66 3.03
C GLY A 255 -2.34 19.88 2.07
N PRO A 256 -2.19 20.35 0.83
CA PRO A 256 -1.15 19.88 -0.09
C PRO A 256 0.23 20.09 0.55
N LYS A 257 1.16 19.16 0.30
CA LYS A 257 2.54 19.22 0.78
C LYS A 257 3.45 19.72 -0.32
N PHE A 258 4.21 20.76 -0.01
CA PHE A 258 5.09 21.44 -0.96
C PHE A 258 6.56 21.07 -0.74
N VAL A 259 6.99 20.82 0.50
CA VAL A 259 8.41 20.54 0.79
C VAL A 259 8.91 19.31 0.02
N GLY A 260 9.99 19.50 -0.73
CA GLY A 260 10.62 18.49 -1.58
C GLY A 260 10.06 18.38 -3.01
N ARG A 261 9.01 19.14 -3.35
CA ARG A 261 8.36 19.15 -4.66
C ARG A 261 9.07 20.06 -5.67
N GLU A 262 8.97 19.72 -6.94
CA GLU A 262 9.29 20.62 -8.06
C GLU A 262 8.06 21.43 -8.46
N ILE A 263 8.24 22.74 -8.64
CA ILE A 263 7.18 23.69 -8.94
C ILE A 263 7.50 24.55 -10.17
N LEU A 264 6.47 24.91 -10.91
CA LEU A 264 6.45 26.06 -11.82
C LEU A 264 5.72 27.18 -11.09
N HIS A 265 6.33 28.36 -10.99
CA HIS A 265 5.80 29.53 -10.31
C HIS A 265 5.75 30.72 -11.27
N GLU A 266 4.57 31.32 -11.47
CA GLU A 266 4.37 32.48 -12.32
C GLU A 266 4.69 33.77 -11.57
N TRP A 267 5.58 34.59 -12.14
CA TRP A 267 5.96 35.90 -11.61
C TRP A 267 5.64 36.98 -12.65
N VAL A 268 5.30 38.17 -12.17
CA VAL A 268 5.13 39.37 -13.00
C VAL A 268 6.43 40.16 -12.96
N GLU A 269 7.08 40.30 -14.12
CA GLU A 269 8.27 41.14 -14.27
C GLU A 269 7.91 42.62 -14.38
N GLU A 270 8.89 43.52 -14.23
CA GLU A 270 8.72 44.98 -14.28
C GLU A 270 8.05 45.48 -15.57
N ASN A 271 8.19 44.73 -16.67
CA ASN A 271 7.57 45.02 -17.96
C ASN A 271 6.12 44.53 -18.08
N ASN A 272 5.48 44.15 -16.98
CA ASN A 272 4.15 43.54 -16.93
C ASN A 272 4.05 42.20 -17.69
N ASN A 273 5.19 41.59 -17.98
CA ASN A 273 5.27 40.29 -18.63
C ASN A 273 5.16 39.18 -17.58
N ARG A 274 4.33 38.17 -17.84
CA ARG A 274 4.16 37.02 -16.95
C ARG A 274 5.07 35.90 -17.41
N LYS A 275 5.96 35.46 -16.54
CA LYS A 275 6.91 34.38 -16.84
C LYS A 275 6.86 33.31 -15.78
N TRP A 276 7.01 32.07 -16.21
CA TRP A 276 7.04 30.90 -15.35
C TRP A 276 8.48 30.53 -15.02
N TYR A 277 8.74 30.36 -13.73
CA TYR A 277 10.03 30.00 -13.17
C TYR A 277 9.95 28.59 -12.59
N LYS A 278 10.91 27.73 -12.95
CA LYS A 278 11.01 26.39 -12.39
C LYS A 278 11.86 26.44 -11.13
N GLY A 279 11.38 25.79 -10.07
CA GLY A 279 12.09 25.74 -8.80
C GLY A 279 11.75 24.51 -7.96
N ARG A 280 12.47 24.37 -6.86
CA ARG A 280 12.31 23.29 -5.91
C ARG A 280 12.09 23.85 -4.52
N VAL A 281 11.04 23.37 -3.85
CA VAL A 281 10.75 23.75 -2.46
C VAL A 281 11.67 22.95 -1.55
N ILE A 282 12.62 23.63 -0.91
CA ILE A 282 13.66 23.02 -0.07
C ILE A 282 13.11 22.72 1.32
N SER A 283 12.58 23.74 1.98
CA SER A 283 12.20 23.67 3.38
C SER A 283 11.02 24.60 3.70
N VAL A 284 10.42 24.40 4.88
CA VAL A 284 9.45 25.34 5.46
C VAL A 284 10.16 26.08 6.59
N ILE A 285 10.26 27.39 6.46
CA ILE A 285 10.96 28.27 7.40
C ILE A 285 10.01 28.61 8.56
N GLN A 286 8.74 28.88 8.25
CA GLN A 286 7.73 29.26 9.25
C GLN A 286 6.43 28.46 9.08
N ASN A 287 5.80 28.14 10.21
CA ASN A 287 4.59 27.32 10.29
C ASN A 287 4.78 25.90 9.75
N LYS A 288 3.69 25.24 9.31
CA LYS A 288 3.75 23.86 8.82
C LYS A 288 3.51 23.82 7.33
N ASP A 289 4.17 22.85 6.69
CA ASP A 289 3.94 22.52 5.28
C ASP A 289 2.44 22.28 5.00
N GLY A 290 1.91 23.04 4.04
CA GLY A 290 0.51 23.09 3.66
C GLY A 290 -0.38 24.05 4.45
N ASP A 291 0.16 24.84 5.39
CA ASP A 291 -0.58 25.92 6.07
C ASP A 291 -0.64 27.18 5.19
N LYS A 292 -1.69 28.00 5.35
CA LYS A 292 -1.92 29.23 4.57
C LYS A 292 -0.85 30.32 4.80
N ASP A 293 -0.36 30.38 6.03
CA ASP A 293 0.63 31.36 6.48
C ASP A 293 2.05 30.76 6.54
N ALA A 294 2.26 29.61 5.88
CA ALA A 294 3.59 29.00 5.83
C ALA A 294 4.52 29.76 4.90
N VAL A 295 5.78 29.89 5.33
CA VAL A 295 6.86 30.51 4.57
C VAL A 295 7.80 29.41 4.10
N TYR A 296 8.09 29.39 2.81
CA TYR A 296 8.88 28.35 2.18
C TYR A 296 10.19 28.89 1.64
N GLU A 297 11.20 28.05 1.69
CA GLU A 297 12.46 28.27 1.01
C GLU A 297 12.40 27.58 -0.37
N VAL A 298 12.51 28.34 -1.45
CA VAL A 298 12.41 27.84 -2.83
C VAL A 298 13.66 28.22 -3.61
N LEU A 299 14.34 27.22 -4.17
CA LEU A 299 15.48 27.42 -5.06
C LEU A 299 15.02 27.31 -6.52
N TYR A 300 15.13 28.40 -7.27
CA TYR A 300 14.82 28.44 -8.71
C TYR A 300 16.05 28.03 -9.54
N GLU A 301 15.83 27.47 -10.73
CA GLU A 301 16.92 26.91 -11.56
C GLU A 301 17.97 27.93 -12.01
N ASP A 302 17.56 29.20 -12.19
CA ASP A 302 18.44 30.29 -12.64
C ASP A 302 18.97 31.15 -11.46
N CYS A 303 18.95 30.62 -10.24
CA CYS A 303 19.34 31.35 -9.04
C CYS A 303 20.30 30.51 -8.16
N ASP A 304 21.37 31.14 -7.69
CA ASP A 304 22.34 30.49 -6.79
C ASP A 304 21.85 30.42 -5.34
N GLU A 305 20.91 31.30 -4.96
CA GLU A 305 20.39 31.42 -3.60
C GLU A 305 18.86 31.16 -3.56
N PRO A 306 18.35 30.58 -2.46
CA PRO A 306 16.94 30.33 -2.30
C PRO A 306 16.17 31.61 -1.97
N TYR A 307 14.91 31.66 -2.41
CA TYR A 307 13.97 32.73 -2.12
C TYR A 307 13.00 32.32 -1.01
N GLU A 308 12.69 33.27 -0.13
CA GLU A 308 11.59 33.14 0.83
C GLU A 308 10.27 33.46 0.15
N ILE A 309 9.38 32.47 0.04
CA ILE A 309 8.07 32.60 -0.58
C ILE A 309 6.98 32.53 0.48
N TYR A 310 6.18 33.59 0.53
CA TYR A 310 4.98 33.69 1.36
C TYR A 310 3.78 33.19 0.57
N HIS A 311 2.78 32.63 1.26
CA HIS A 311 1.48 32.29 0.67
C HIS A 311 1.51 31.30 -0.51
N LEU A 312 2.52 30.42 -0.56
CA LEU A 312 2.67 29.39 -1.61
C LEU A 312 1.39 28.54 -1.85
N LEU A 313 0.60 28.31 -0.80
CA LEU A 313 -0.69 27.63 -0.89
C LEU A 313 -1.75 28.43 -1.66
N GLU A 314 -1.75 29.75 -1.50
CA GLU A 314 -2.62 30.67 -2.22
C GLU A 314 -2.23 30.73 -3.69
N ASP A 315 -0.94 30.78 -4.00
CA ASP A 315 -0.44 30.74 -5.38
C ASP A 315 -0.83 29.43 -6.09
N PHE A 316 -0.76 28.31 -5.37
CA PHE A 316 -1.24 27.03 -5.87
C PHE A 316 -2.74 27.04 -6.14
N THR A 317 -3.52 27.69 -5.27
CA THR A 317 -4.98 27.77 -5.40
C THR A 317 -5.40 28.72 -6.53
N ASN A 318 -4.64 29.78 -6.76
CA ASN A 318 -4.86 30.79 -7.80
C ASN A 318 -4.27 30.40 -9.17
N PHE A 319 -3.72 29.19 -9.28
CA PHE A 319 -3.08 28.66 -10.48
C PHE A 319 -1.85 29.47 -10.96
N SER A 320 -1.29 30.35 -10.12
CA SER A 320 0.03 30.97 -10.32
C SER A 320 1.17 30.03 -9.90
N LEU A 321 0.85 28.86 -9.31
CA LEU A 321 1.81 27.80 -9.02
C LEU A 321 1.29 26.43 -9.46
N LYS A 322 2.17 25.62 -10.08
CA LYS A 322 1.89 24.25 -10.53
C LYS A 322 2.94 23.30 -10.00
N LEU A 323 2.53 22.11 -9.57
CA LEU A 323 3.45 21.03 -9.20
C LEU A 323 3.82 20.24 -10.46
N ILE A 324 5.11 20.06 -10.72
CA ILE A 324 5.62 19.41 -11.94
C ILE A 324 5.72 17.89 -11.76
N ASP A 325 5.80 17.43 -10.51
CA ASP A 325 6.06 16.04 -10.16
C ASP A 325 4.79 15.19 -9.96
N LEU A 326 3.65 15.63 -10.51
CA LEU A 326 2.33 14.98 -10.40
C LEU A 326 1.89 14.21 -11.63
#